data_AF-A0AA39G1A9-F1
#
_entry.id   AF-A0AA39G1A9-F1
#
_cell.length_a   1.000
_cell.length_b   1.000
_cell.length_c   1.000
_cell.angle_alpha   90.00
_cell.angle_beta   90.00
_cell.angle_gamma   90.00
#
_symmetry.space_group_name_H-M   'P 1'
#
loop_
_entity.id
_entity.type
_entity.pdbx_description
1 polymer ?
#
loop_
_entity_poly.entity_id
_entity_poly.type
_entity_poly.pdbx_seq_one_letter_code
_entity_poly.pdbx_strand_id
1 'polypeptide(L)'
;MVAHTVLLDFTVSTNVIADADKRSNLKSTIANVLNDHFNGLKPFTEANIDGSFIILYTGPRGSLITVRGYPEGLVTINVEYYKRDEDDALLTFESTRDLETAMQAAATATRSHTLATIKRGGPFERYFPTSDERLLEYDIDKLVFEARSPYQKVQIVHSKSLGNLLVLDELQNMSEADLIYTETLMQRGKENYVGKEIVILGGGDGGLLWELLKEKPKHVIMLEIDDVVIKACSQHMRSICGDCLDKKKGDNYEIIVGDCVKALTHMIEEGRQFDYVFGDLTDIPISTTPHGDAWDFIRLILNSTMKVLKPSGKYMTHGNGASCPEALSMFEEELSQLSVPVKFKKDHAFIPSFFEDWIFYQVSRK
;
A
#
# COMPACT_ATOMS: atom_id res chain seq x y z
N MET A 1 -7.80 15.78 -13.30
CA MET A 1 -8.59 14.97 -14.26
C MET A 1 -8.94 13.60 -13.67
N VAL A 2 -10.13 13.40 -13.10
CA VAL A 2 -10.48 12.17 -12.37
C VAL A 2 -11.91 11.74 -12.69
N ALA A 3 -12.15 10.45 -12.89
CA ALA A 3 -13.50 9.91 -12.95
C ALA A 3 -13.99 9.63 -11.53
N HIS A 4 -15.07 10.29 -11.11
CA HIS A 4 -15.71 10.05 -9.83
C HIS A 4 -16.74 8.93 -10.00
N THR A 5 -16.64 7.89 -9.17
CA THR A 5 -17.60 6.80 -9.08
C THR A 5 -18.25 6.83 -7.70
N VAL A 6 -19.53 7.20 -7.65
CA VAL A 6 -20.36 7.16 -6.44
C VAL A 6 -21.16 5.87 -6.44
N LEU A 7 -21.13 5.16 -5.32
CA LEU A 7 -21.77 3.86 -5.14
C LEU A 7 -22.81 3.99 -4.02
N LEU A 8 -24.05 3.66 -4.33
CA LEU A 8 -25.19 3.66 -3.42
C LEU A 8 -25.95 2.35 -3.58
N ASP A 9 -26.13 1.64 -2.48
CA ASP A 9 -26.86 0.38 -2.48
C ASP A 9 -28.02 0.41 -1.47
N PHE A 10 -29.10 -0.27 -1.78
CA PHE A 10 -30.19 -0.49 -0.83
C PHE A 10 -30.88 -1.84 -1.04
N THR A 11 -31.56 -2.32 0.00
CA THR A 11 -32.22 -3.62 0.01
C THR A 11 -33.73 -3.47 0.14
N VAL A 12 -34.47 -4.10 -0.76
CA VAL A 12 -35.93 -4.23 -0.71
C VAL A 12 -36.32 -5.68 -0.48
N SER A 13 -37.60 -5.94 -0.17
CA SER A 13 -38.10 -7.32 -0.12
C SER A 13 -37.96 -7.99 -1.49
N THR A 14 -37.55 -9.27 -1.54
CA THR A 14 -37.42 -10.05 -2.78
C THR A 14 -38.69 -10.03 -3.64
N ASN A 15 -39.86 -9.99 -3.01
CA ASN A 15 -41.14 -9.90 -3.70
C ASN A 15 -41.31 -8.60 -4.49
N VAL A 16 -40.64 -7.51 -4.09
CA VAL A 16 -40.65 -6.23 -4.84
C VAL A 16 -39.93 -6.39 -6.18
N ILE A 17 -38.91 -7.25 -6.26
CA ILE A 17 -38.18 -7.53 -7.50
C ILE A 17 -38.87 -8.61 -8.32
N ALA A 18 -39.37 -9.66 -7.68
CA ALA A 18 -39.98 -10.81 -8.37
C ALA A 18 -41.32 -10.46 -9.05
N ASP A 19 -42.17 -9.70 -8.36
CA ASP A 19 -43.48 -9.28 -8.86
C ASP A 19 -43.35 -8.15 -9.89
N ALA A 20 -43.96 -8.32 -11.06
CA ALA A 20 -43.79 -7.40 -12.18
C ALA A 20 -44.32 -5.98 -11.89
N ASP A 21 -45.45 -5.87 -11.21
CA ASP A 21 -46.09 -4.58 -10.90
C ASP A 21 -45.31 -3.84 -9.81
N LYS A 22 -44.92 -4.57 -8.74
CA LYS A 22 -44.08 -4.00 -7.68
C LYS A 22 -42.71 -3.57 -8.21
N ARG A 23 -42.13 -4.36 -9.11
CA ARG A 23 -40.85 -4.02 -9.76
C ARG A 23 -41.00 -2.77 -10.63
N SER A 24 -42.08 -2.65 -11.41
CA SER A 24 -42.36 -1.46 -12.21
C SER A 24 -42.53 -0.20 -11.34
N ASN A 25 -43.23 -0.34 -10.22
CA ASN A 25 -43.39 0.74 -9.23
C ASN A 25 -42.04 1.14 -8.63
N LEU A 26 -41.21 0.17 -8.22
CA LEU A 26 -39.86 0.44 -7.70
C LEU A 26 -39.00 1.20 -8.72
N LYS A 27 -39.01 0.78 -9.99
CA LYS A 27 -38.27 1.46 -11.06
C LYS A 27 -38.71 2.92 -11.22
N SER A 28 -40.03 3.16 -11.18
CA SER A 28 -40.61 4.50 -11.26
C SER A 28 -40.22 5.37 -10.06
N THR A 29 -40.25 4.79 -8.86
CA THR A 29 -39.82 5.46 -7.63
C THR A 29 -38.35 5.87 -7.70
N ILE A 30 -37.46 4.96 -8.12
CA ILE A 30 -36.04 5.25 -8.29
C ILE A 30 -35.85 6.38 -9.31
N ALA A 31 -36.53 6.31 -10.46
CA ALA A 31 -36.44 7.33 -11.50
C ALA A 31 -36.87 8.72 -10.97
N ASN A 32 -37.94 8.79 -10.16
CA ASN A 32 -38.41 10.04 -9.58
C ASN A 32 -37.37 10.65 -8.63
N VAL A 33 -36.87 9.86 -7.68
CA VAL A 33 -35.86 10.36 -6.74
C VAL A 33 -34.57 10.77 -7.47
N LEU A 34 -34.15 10.03 -8.50
CA LEU A 34 -33.00 10.44 -9.32
C LEU A 34 -33.27 11.76 -10.07
N ASN A 35 -34.48 11.98 -10.61
CA ASN A 35 -34.82 13.25 -11.26
C ASN A 35 -34.77 14.44 -10.30
N ASP A 36 -35.14 14.23 -9.03
CA ASP A 36 -35.09 15.29 -8.01
C ASP A 36 -33.65 15.69 -7.65
N HIS A 37 -32.68 14.77 -7.80
CA HIS A 37 -31.27 15.01 -7.47
C HIS A 37 -30.39 15.36 -8.68
N PHE A 38 -30.81 14.98 -9.89
CA PHE A 38 -30.04 15.21 -11.11
C PHE A 38 -30.83 16.02 -12.14
N ASN A 39 -30.49 17.30 -12.26
CA ASN A 39 -31.01 18.16 -13.32
C ASN A 39 -30.62 17.62 -14.71
N GLY A 40 -31.61 17.26 -15.52
CA GLY A 40 -31.39 16.79 -16.89
C GLY A 40 -31.11 15.29 -17.03
N LEU A 41 -31.52 14.48 -16.05
CA LEU A 41 -31.54 13.02 -16.17
C LEU A 41 -32.39 12.58 -17.37
N LYS A 42 -31.87 11.64 -18.17
CA LYS A 42 -32.54 11.07 -19.34
C LYS A 42 -32.41 9.55 -19.33
N PRO A 43 -33.51 8.79 -19.46
CA PRO A 43 -33.45 7.35 -19.68
C PRO A 43 -32.63 7.03 -20.93
N PHE A 44 -31.76 6.02 -20.85
CA PHE A 44 -30.93 5.57 -21.96
C PHE A 44 -31.34 4.18 -22.45
N THR A 45 -31.28 3.18 -21.57
CA THR A 45 -31.74 1.82 -21.89
C THR A 45 -32.22 1.10 -20.64
N GLU A 46 -33.13 0.15 -20.82
CA GLU A 46 -33.57 -0.79 -19.81
C GLU A 46 -33.49 -2.21 -20.35
N ALA A 47 -33.04 -3.15 -19.53
CA ALA A 47 -33.01 -4.57 -19.87
C ALA A 47 -33.29 -5.43 -18.63
N ASN A 48 -33.64 -6.70 -18.86
CA ASN A 48 -33.71 -7.73 -17.83
C ASN A 48 -32.65 -8.79 -18.11
N ILE A 49 -31.95 -9.25 -17.06
CA ILE A 49 -30.85 -10.21 -17.15
C ILE A 49 -31.00 -11.18 -15.97
N ASP A 50 -31.27 -12.45 -16.23
CA ASP A 50 -31.36 -13.51 -15.21
C ASP A 50 -32.22 -13.13 -13.99
N GLY A 51 -33.43 -12.62 -14.25
CA GLY A 51 -34.36 -12.16 -13.20
C GLY A 51 -33.99 -10.81 -12.55
N SER A 52 -32.81 -10.26 -12.85
CA SER A 52 -32.42 -8.89 -12.52
C SER A 52 -33.02 -7.90 -13.53
N PHE A 53 -33.10 -6.63 -13.13
CA PHE A 53 -33.26 -5.53 -14.07
C PHE A 53 -32.04 -4.62 -14.04
N ILE A 54 -31.76 -3.98 -15.18
CA ILE A 54 -30.76 -2.93 -15.31
C ILE A 54 -31.38 -1.74 -16.04
N ILE A 55 -31.13 -0.54 -15.54
CA ILE A 55 -31.55 0.72 -16.16
C ILE A 55 -30.34 1.63 -16.21
N LEU A 56 -30.06 2.17 -17.39
CA LEU A 56 -29.05 3.20 -17.59
C LEU A 56 -29.75 4.53 -17.83
N TYR A 57 -29.24 5.56 -17.16
CA TYR A 57 -29.58 6.95 -17.42
C TYR A 57 -28.32 7.71 -17.81
N THR A 58 -28.49 8.70 -18.67
CA THR A 58 -27.49 9.76 -18.86
C THR A 58 -27.92 10.99 -18.06
N GLY A 59 -26.95 11.72 -17.52
CA GLY A 59 -27.22 12.87 -16.66
C GLY A 59 -26.32 14.07 -16.93
N PRO A 60 -26.36 15.06 -16.03
CA PRO A 60 -25.54 16.26 -16.14
C PRO A 60 -24.05 15.91 -16.21
N ARG A 61 -23.29 16.77 -16.90
CA ARG A 61 -21.83 16.60 -17.11
C ARG A 61 -21.44 15.29 -17.81
N GLY A 62 -22.36 14.74 -18.61
CA GLY A 62 -22.14 13.46 -19.31
C GLY A 62 -22.06 12.28 -18.35
N SER A 63 -22.68 12.39 -17.16
CA SER A 63 -22.69 11.30 -16.20
C SER A 63 -23.45 10.09 -16.73
N LEU A 64 -22.98 8.91 -16.36
CA LEU A 64 -23.67 7.64 -16.57
C LEU A 64 -24.14 7.13 -15.22
N ILE A 65 -25.46 6.93 -15.09
CA ILE A 65 -26.08 6.40 -13.88
C ILE A 65 -26.64 5.03 -14.20
N THR A 66 -26.15 4.01 -13.51
CA THR A 66 -26.60 2.62 -13.68
C THR A 66 -27.34 2.17 -12.44
N VAL A 67 -28.59 1.75 -12.61
CA VAL A 67 -29.41 1.14 -11.57
C VAL A 67 -29.55 -0.34 -11.89
N ARG A 68 -29.20 -1.23 -10.96
CA ARG A 68 -29.36 -2.67 -11.11
C ARG A 68 -30.10 -3.24 -9.92
N GLY A 69 -31.20 -3.95 -10.16
CA GLY A 69 -31.92 -4.69 -9.13
C GLY A 69 -31.75 -6.19 -9.33
N TYR A 70 -31.33 -6.88 -8.28
CA TYR A 70 -31.08 -8.32 -8.25
C TYR A 70 -32.26 -9.08 -7.64
N PRO A 71 -32.54 -10.33 -8.04
CA PRO A 71 -33.66 -11.13 -7.55
C PRO A 71 -33.74 -11.24 -6.02
N GLU A 72 -32.59 -11.23 -5.35
CA GLU A 72 -32.43 -11.34 -3.91
C GLU A 72 -32.80 -10.05 -3.15
N GLY A 73 -33.26 -9.01 -3.85
CA GLY A 73 -33.73 -7.76 -3.25
C GLY A 73 -32.68 -6.66 -3.14
N LEU A 74 -31.44 -6.92 -3.52
CA LEU A 74 -30.39 -5.89 -3.60
C LEU A 74 -30.64 -4.98 -4.80
N VAL A 75 -30.54 -3.68 -4.61
CA VAL A 75 -30.49 -2.68 -5.67
C VAL A 75 -29.22 -1.85 -5.52
N THR A 76 -28.45 -1.74 -6.60
CA THR A 76 -27.20 -0.97 -6.65
C THR A 76 -27.33 0.19 -7.63
N ILE A 77 -26.89 1.37 -7.25
CA ILE A 77 -26.86 2.60 -8.06
C ILE A 77 -25.42 3.08 -8.16
N ASN A 78 -24.91 3.11 -9.39
CA ASN A 78 -23.57 3.63 -9.69
C ASN A 78 -23.72 4.93 -10.47
N VAL A 79 -23.12 6.01 -9.97
CA VAL A 79 -23.05 7.31 -10.66
C VAL A 79 -21.60 7.56 -11.05
N GLU A 80 -21.32 7.52 -12.35
CA GLU A 80 -20.00 7.79 -12.88
C GLU A 80 -20.00 9.11 -13.66
N TYR A 81 -19.06 9.99 -13.35
CA TYR A 81 -18.90 11.24 -14.08
C TYR A 81 -17.46 11.74 -14.07
N TYR A 82 -17.12 12.53 -15.08
CA TYR A 82 -15.81 13.14 -15.16
C TYR A 82 -15.77 14.46 -14.36
N LYS A 83 -14.88 14.53 -13.38
CA LYS A 83 -14.61 15.74 -12.60
C LYS A 83 -13.34 16.43 -13.09
N ARG A 84 -13.48 17.66 -13.59
CA ARG A 84 -12.34 18.55 -13.88
C ARG A 84 -11.82 19.13 -12.57
N ASP A 85 -10.56 19.57 -12.58
CA ASP A 85 -9.91 20.00 -11.35
C ASP A 85 -10.55 21.28 -10.77
N GLU A 86 -11.03 22.18 -11.64
CA GLU A 86 -11.71 23.43 -11.27
C GLU A 86 -13.20 23.27 -10.95
N ASP A 87 -13.82 22.15 -11.34
CA ASP A 87 -15.25 21.96 -11.10
C ASP A 87 -15.52 21.49 -9.67
N ASP A 88 -16.66 21.84 -9.11
CA ASP A 88 -17.19 21.19 -7.91
C ASP A 88 -17.57 19.72 -8.20
N ALA A 89 -17.71 18.90 -7.15
CA ALA A 89 -18.23 17.55 -7.29
C ALA A 89 -19.71 17.59 -7.73
N LEU A 90 -20.12 16.71 -8.65
CA LEU A 90 -21.54 16.59 -9.05
C LEU A 90 -22.40 16.11 -7.87
N LEU A 91 -21.83 15.24 -7.04
CA LEU A 91 -22.39 14.81 -5.78
C LEU A 91 -21.37 15.08 -4.69
N THR A 92 -21.75 15.90 -3.71
CA THR A 92 -20.99 16.11 -2.48
C THR A 92 -21.32 15.00 -1.49
N PHE A 93 -20.59 14.93 -0.37
CA PHE A 93 -20.92 14.01 0.71
C PHE A 93 -22.36 14.21 1.22
N GLU A 94 -22.76 15.47 1.43
CA GLU A 94 -24.10 15.83 1.90
C GLU A 94 -25.17 15.43 0.89
N SER A 95 -25.02 15.82 -0.39
CA SER A 95 -26.03 15.48 -1.40
C SER A 95 -26.12 13.99 -1.69
N THR A 96 -25.01 13.25 -1.51
CA THR A 96 -25.00 11.77 -1.63
C THR A 96 -25.80 11.13 -0.50
N ARG A 97 -25.68 11.67 0.72
CA ARG A 97 -26.42 11.18 1.89
C ARG A 97 -27.90 11.55 1.84
N ASP A 98 -28.23 12.70 1.29
CA ASP A 98 -29.62 13.10 1.01
C ASP A 98 -30.25 12.15 -0.02
N LEU A 99 -29.52 11.85 -1.11
CA LEU A 99 -29.95 10.87 -2.11
C LEU A 99 -30.17 9.48 -1.50
N GLU A 100 -29.25 9.01 -0.66
CA GLU A 100 -29.42 7.74 0.07
C GLU A 100 -30.70 7.72 0.91
N THR A 101 -30.91 8.77 1.71
CA THR A 101 -32.07 8.88 2.61
C THR A 101 -33.37 8.92 1.82
N ALA A 102 -33.42 9.69 0.74
CA ALA A 102 -34.58 9.77 -0.14
C ALA A 102 -34.87 8.42 -0.80
N MET A 103 -33.84 7.71 -1.29
CA MET A 103 -34.00 6.37 -1.87
C MET A 103 -34.50 5.36 -0.84
N GLN A 104 -33.93 5.36 0.37
CA GLN A 104 -34.33 4.45 1.43
C GLN A 104 -35.80 4.63 1.80
N ALA A 105 -36.24 5.87 1.97
CA ALA A 105 -37.63 6.20 2.29
C ALA A 105 -38.58 5.82 1.14
N ALA A 106 -38.26 6.22 -0.09
CA ALA A 106 -39.13 6.02 -1.23
C ALA A 106 -39.27 4.54 -1.63
N ALA A 107 -38.17 3.77 -1.55
CA ALA A 107 -38.17 2.35 -1.86
C ALA A 107 -38.66 1.46 -0.70
N THR A 108 -38.95 2.04 0.47
CA THR A 108 -39.22 1.30 1.73
C THR A 108 -38.11 0.28 2.00
N ALA A 109 -36.86 0.71 1.81
CA ALA A 109 -35.70 -0.17 1.92
C ALA A 109 -35.41 -0.54 3.38
N THR A 110 -35.07 -1.80 3.62
CA THR A 110 -34.70 -2.30 4.95
C THR A 110 -33.29 -1.89 5.36
N ARG A 111 -32.44 -1.59 4.38
CA ARG A 111 -31.06 -1.11 4.53
C ARG A 111 -30.68 -0.25 3.34
N SER A 112 -29.90 0.78 3.57
CA SER A 112 -29.17 1.53 2.54
C SER A 112 -27.71 1.73 2.97
N HIS A 113 -26.84 1.98 2.01
CA HIS A 113 -25.46 2.35 2.27
C HIS A 113 -24.86 3.12 1.09
N THR A 114 -24.11 4.18 1.39
CA THR A 114 -23.24 4.87 0.44
C THR A 114 -21.78 4.67 0.80
N LEU A 115 -20.96 4.36 -0.20
CA LEU A 115 -19.50 4.33 -0.04
C LEU A 115 -18.91 5.72 -0.30
N ALA A 116 -17.71 5.96 0.22
CA ALA A 116 -16.92 7.11 -0.20
C ALA A 116 -16.72 7.10 -1.73
N THR A 117 -16.73 8.28 -2.34
CA THR A 117 -16.59 8.39 -3.80
C THR A 117 -15.21 7.91 -4.23
N ILE A 118 -15.18 6.90 -5.10
CA ILE A 118 -13.92 6.38 -5.65
C ILE A 118 -13.44 7.30 -6.78
N LYS A 119 -12.20 7.76 -6.67
CA LYS A 119 -11.52 8.70 -7.59
C LYS A 119 -10.63 7.95 -8.56
N ARG A 120 -11.14 7.58 -9.72
CA ARG A 120 -10.44 6.72 -10.68
C ARG A 120 -9.59 7.53 -11.66
N GLY A 121 -8.33 7.15 -11.76
CA GLY A 121 -7.33 7.82 -12.58
C GLY A 121 -6.89 9.17 -12.01
N GLY A 122 -6.22 9.95 -12.84
CA GLY A 122 -5.59 11.20 -12.44
C GLY A 122 -4.07 11.09 -12.38
N PRO A 123 -3.39 12.14 -11.88
CA PRO A 123 -1.94 12.22 -11.94
C PRO A 123 -1.23 11.34 -10.89
N PHE A 124 -1.94 10.79 -9.91
CA PHE A 124 -1.37 9.93 -8.87
C PHE A 124 -2.46 9.05 -8.26
N GLU A 125 -2.04 7.88 -7.77
CA GLU A 125 -2.88 6.92 -7.08
C GLU A 125 -3.17 7.35 -5.63
N ARG A 126 -4.36 7.04 -5.14
CA ARG A 126 -4.81 7.25 -3.75
C ARG A 126 -5.18 5.95 -3.06
N TYR A 127 -5.37 4.89 -3.83
CA TYR A 127 -5.85 3.62 -3.37
C TYR A 127 -4.69 2.63 -3.41
N PHE A 128 -4.13 2.35 -2.23
CA PHE A 128 -3.12 1.30 -2.08
C PHE A 128 -3.73 0.18 -1.24
N PRO A 129 -3.61 -1.09 -1.67
CA PRO A 129 -4.04 -2.21 -0.85
C PRO A 129 -3.09 -2.39 0.35
N THR A 130 -3.65 -2.85 1.46
CA THR A 130 -2.88 -3.35 2.61
C THR A 130 -2.27 -4.72 2.30
N SER A 131 -1.43 -5.26 3.19
CA SER A 131 -0.80 -6.57 2.95
C SER A 131 -1.80 -7.72 2.85
N ASP A 132 -2.95 -7.59 3.51
CA ASP A 132 -4.09 -8.50 3.45
C ASP A 132 -5.17 -8.08 2.42
N GLU A 133 -4.79 -7.27 1.44
CA GLU A 133 -5.59 -6.87 0.27
C GLU A 133 -6.84 -6.02 0.58
N ARG A 134 -6.91 -5.35 1.74
CA ARG A 134 -7.97 -4.38 2.03
C ARG A 134 -7.72 -3.08 1.26
N LEU A 135 -8.78 -2.53 0.68
CA LEU A 135 -8.72 -1.25 -0.03
C LEU A 135 -8.60 -0.08 0.97
N LEU A 136 -7.50 0.67 0.88
CA LEU A 136 -7.27 1.86 1.70
C LEU A 136 -7.17 3.10 0.80
N GLU A 137 -7.93 4.16 1.13
CA GLU A 137 -7.79 5.47 0.52
C GLU A 137 -6.89 6.36 1.38
N TYR A 138 -5.83 6.89 0.79
CA TYR A 138 -4.95 7.87 1.41
C TYR A 138 -5.41 9.30 1.06
N ASP A 139 -5.15 10.25 1.96
CA ASP A 139 -5.43 11.67 1.81
C ASP A 139 -4.37 12.40 0.96
N ILE A 140 -3.95 11.76 -0.14
CA ILE A 140 -2.94 12.29 -1.05
C ILE A 140 -3.51 13.44 -1.87
N ASP A 141 -2.79 14.55 -1.89
CA ASP A 141 -3.19 15.78 -2.58
C ASP A 141 -2.22 16.25 -3.67
N LYS A 142 -1.01 15.68 -3.73
CA LYS A 142 0.02 16.11 -4.69
C LYS A 142 0.96 15.00 -5.11
N LEU A 143 1.28 14.95 -6.40
CA LEU A 143 2.47 14.27 -6.91
C LEU A 143 3.68 15.20 -6.76
N VAL A 144 4.66 14.80 -5.96
CA VAL A 144 5.87 15.59 -5.66
C VAL A 144 7.00 15.26 -6.63
N PHE A 145 7.18 13.97 -6.93
CA PHE A 145 8.21 13.47 -7.84
C PHE A 145 7.69 12.23 -8.56
N GLU A 146 8.07 12.05 -9.82
CA GLU A 146 7.86 10.80 -10.57
C GLU A 146 9.00 10.58 -11.56
N ALA A 147 9.55 9.38 -11.59
CA ALA A 147 10.47 8.92 -12.61
C ALA A 147 10.35 7.41 -12.81
N ARG A 148 10.68 6.93 -14.00
CA ARG A 148 10.89 5.49 -14.26
C ARG A 148 12.39 5.23 -14.32
N SER A 149 12.89 4.43 -13.39
CA SER A 149 14.28 3.94 -13.42
C SER A 149 14.37 2.65 -14.28
N PRO A 150 15.58 2.12 -14.53
CA PRO A 150 15.73 0.80 -15.14
C PRO A 150 15.12 -0.35 -14.31
N TYR A 151 14.80 -0.12 -13.03
CA TYR A 151 14.35 -1.13 -12.09
C TYR A 151 12.85 -1.03 -11.82
N GLN A 152 12.34 0.18 -11.56
CA GLN A 152 10.98 0.39 -11.07
C GLN A 152 10.48 1.82 -11.38
N LYS A 153 9.18 2.03 -11.24
CA LYS A 153 8.58 3.36 -11.14
C LYS A 153 8.81 3.90 -9.73
N VAL A 154 9.38 5.10 -9.63
CA VAL A 154 9.67 5.78 -8.37
C VAL A 154 8.80 7.03 -8.29
N GLN A 155 7.99 7.13 -7.24
CA GLN A 155 7.14 8.28 -6.99
C GLN A 155 7.32 8.77 -5.56
N ILE A 156 7.24 10.09 -5.39
CA ILE A 156 6.96 10.72 -4.10
C ILE A 156 5.61 11.42 -4.22
N VAL A 157 4.69 11.10 -3.33
CA VAL A 157 3.37 11.74 -3.24
C VAL A 157 3.19 12.36 -1.86
N HIS A 158 2.47 13.46 -1.76
CA HIS A 158 2.21 14.14 -0.48
C HIS A 158 0.85 13.72 0.08
N SER A 159 0.85 13.18 1.28
CA SER A 159 -0.32 12.96 2.13
C SER A 159 -0.40 14.06 3.19
N LYS A 160 -1.61 14.56 3.44
CA LYS A 160 -1.82 15.64 4.42
C LYS A 160 -1.53 15.19 5.85
N SER A 161 -1.82 13.94 6.17
CA SER A 161 -1.66 13.38 7.52
C SER A 161 -0.34 12.66 7.73
N LEU A 162 0.27 12.12 6.66
CA LEU A 162 1.47 11.30 6.74
C LEU A 162 2.73 12.02 6.24
N GLY A 163 2.60 13.16 5.57
CA GLY A 163 3.72 13.82 4.90
C GLY A 163 4.02 13.19 3.55
N ASN A 164 5.27 13.25 3.10
CA ASN A 164 5.64 12.62 1.84
C ASN A 164 5.71 11.08 1.98
N LEU A 165 5.20 10.39 0.96
CA LEU A 165 5.18 8.94 0.82
C LEU A 165 6.07 8.54 -0.35
N LEU A 166 6.99 7.61 -0.11
CA LEU A 166 7.71 6.87 -1.14
C LEU A 166 6.83 5.74 -1.67
N VAL A 167 6.60 5.75 -2.99
CA VAL A 167 5.83 4.74 -3.71
C VAL A 167 6.70 4.14 -4.81
N LEU A 168 6.85 2.81 -4.80
CA LEU A 168 7.64 2.04 -5.76
C LEU A 168 6.74 1.05 -6.51
N ASP A 169 6.68 1.14 -7.85
CA ASP A 169 5.78 0.32 -8.68
C ASP A 169 4.32 0.27 -8.18
N GLU A 170 3.81 1.43 -7.76
CA GLU A 170 2.46 1.60 -7.19
C GLU A 170 2.24 0.88 -5.85
N LEU A 171 3.30 0.50 -5.14
CA LEU A 171 3.25 0.03 -3.76
C LEU A 171 3.81 1.11 -2.84
N GLN A 172 3.13 1.34 -1.70
CA GLN A 172 3.59 2.30 -0.71
C GLN A 172 4.67 1.63 0.17
N ASN A 173 5.84 2.27 0.28
CA ASN A 173 7.00 1.69 0.97
C ASN A 173 7.33 2.39 2.29
N MET A 174 7.35 3.72 2.28
CA MET A 174 7.70 4.49 3.48
C MET A 174 7.07 5.87 3.46
N SER A 175 6.79 6.40 4.64
CA SER A 175 6.32 7.75 4.90
C SER A 175 7.26 8.53 5.80
N GLU A 176 7.21 9.86 5.71
CA GLU A 176 7.79 10.75 6.72
C GLU A 176 7.24 10.51 8.15
N ALA A 177 6.06 9.90 8.27
CA ALA A 177 5.46 9.51 9.55
C ALA A 177 6.00 8.18 10.12
N ASP A 178 6.79 7.40 9.38
CA ASP A 178 7.11 6.01 9.73
C ASP A 178 8.44 5.83 10.47
N LEU A 179 8.83 6.80 11.30
CA LEU A 179 10.02 6.64 12.16
C LEU A 179 9.93 5.34 12.98
N ILE A 180 8.73 4.96 13.44
CA ILE A 180 8.49 3.73 14.19
C ILE A 180 8.85 2.46 13.41
N TYR A 181 8.71 2.44 12.07
CA TYR A 181 9.20 1.33 11.25
C TYR A 181 10.71 1.17 11.42
N THR A 182 11.44 2.27 11.23
CA THR A 182 12.91 2.29 11.32
C THR A 182 13.37 1.92 12.73
N GLU A 183 12.76 2.49 13.77
CA GLU A 183 13.09 2.22 15.17
C GLU A 183 12.83 0.76 15.56
N THR A 184 11.77 0.15 15.03
CA THR A 184 11.41 -1.26 15.29
C THR A 184 12.34 -2.21 14.54
N LEU A 185 12.64 -1.92 13.27
CA LEU A 185 13.60 -2.69 12.45
C LEU A 185 14.99 -2.69 13.09
N MET A 186 15.46 -1.53 13.57
CA MET A 186 16.73 -1.39 14.28
C MET A 186 16.66 -1.78 15.76
N GLN A 187 15.53 -2.26 16.27
CA GLN A 187 15.38 -2.64 17.67
C GLN A 187 15.92 -1.57 18.63
N ARG A 188 15.53 -0.31 18.38
CA ARG A 188 16.02 0.87 19.11
C ARG A 188 15.92 0.68 20.62
N GLY A 189 16.99 1.01 21.32
CA GLY A 189 17.09 0.86 22.78
C GLY A 189 17.24 -0.59 23.28
N LYS A 190 17.12 -1.60 22.42
CA LYS A 190 17.34 -3.02 22.74
C LYS A 190 18.69 -3.52 22.22
N GLU A 191 19.17 -2.99 21.09
CA GLU A 191 20.47 -3.28 20.50
C GLU A 191 21.46 -2.12 20.69
N ASN A 192 22.77 -2.42 20.64
CA ASN A 192 23.83 -1.42 20.77
C ASN A 192 24.71 -1.39 19.51
N TYR A 193 24.63 -0.28 18.78
CA TYR A 193 25.34 -0.09 17.51
C TYR A 193 26.70 0.62 17.66
N VAL A 194 27.11 1.04 18.86
CA VAL A 194 28.39 1.72 19.08
C VAL A 194 29.55 0.84 18.63
N GLY A 195 30.35 1.33 17.69
CA GLY A 195 31.53 0.65 17.18
C GLY A 195 31.23 -0.61 16.35
N LYS A 196 30.01 -0.79 15.87
CA LYS A 196 29.59 -1.96 15.07
C LYS A 196 29.83 -1.78 13.58
N GLU A 197 30.11 -2.88 12.88
CA GLU A 197 30.15 -2.95 11.42
C GLU A 197 28.83 -3.50 10.90
N ILE A 198 28.20 -2.74 9.99
CA ILE A 198 26.81 -2.94 9.59
C ILE A 198 26.70 -2.94 8.07
N VAL A 199 25.85 -3.80 7.53
CA VAL A 199 25.41 -3.74 6.12
C VAL A 199 23.89 -3.56 6.08
N ILE A 200 23.40 -2.68 5.20
CA ILE A 200 22.00 -2.52 4.85
C ILE A 200 21.84 -2.98 3.40
N LEU A 201 20.92 -3.92 3.16
CA LEU A 201 20.52 -4.39 1.85
C LEU A 201 19.22 -3.65 1.49
N GLY A 202 19.25 -2.77 0.49
CA GLY A 202 18.16 -1.83 0.20
C GLY A 202 18.26 -0.56 1.06
N GLY A 203 17.11 -0.10 1.58
CA GLY A 203 17.01 1.11 2.41
C GLY A 203 17.27 2.40 1.64
N GLY A 204 16.90 2.45 0.35
CA GLY A 204 17.13 3.60 -0.53
C GLY A 204 16.50 4.92 -0.06
N ASP A 205 15.52 4.87 0.85
CA ASP A 205 14.95 6.03 1.53
C ASP A 205 15.92 6.69 2.50
N GLY A 206 16.92 5.96 3.03
CA GLY A 206 17.97 6.47 3.90
C GLY A 206 17.59 6.64 5.38
N GLY A 207 16.36 6.34 5.79
CA GLY A 207 15.88 6.46 7.16
C GLY A 207 16.67 5.57 8.12
N LEU A 208 16.85 4.29 7.77
CA LEU A 208 17.64 3.35 8.58
C LEU A 208 19.11 3.78 8.68
N LEU A 209 19.73 4.21 7.58
CA LEU A 209 21.09 4.73 7.61
C LEU A 209 21.19 5.96 8.52
N TRP A 210 20.27 6.91 8.38
CA TRP A 210 20.24 8.14 9.18
C TRP A 210 20.13 7.86 10.67
N GLU A 211 19.23 6.97 11.07
CA GLU A 211 19.04 6.60 12.47
C GLU A 211 20.21 5.79 13.03
N LEU A 212 20.79 4.86 12.26
CA LEU A 212 21.97 4.10 12.69
C LEU A 212 23.18 5.01 12.92
N LEU A 213 23.40 6.03 12.09
CA LEU A 213 24.53 6.95 12.23
C LEU A 213 24.53 7.71 13.58
N LYS A 214 23.34 7.96 14.16
CA LYS A 214 23.20 8.59 15.48
C LYS A 214 23.71 7.70 16.62
N GLU A 215 23.71 6.38 16.41
CA GLU A 215 24.16 5.36 17.38
C GLU A 215 25.68 5.06 17.29
N LYS A 216 26.44 5.89 16.57
CA LYS A 216 27.92 5.86 16.48
C LYS A 216 28.50 4.49 16.06
N PRO A 217 28.04 3.91 14.94
CA PRO A 217 28.62 2.70 14.40
C PRO A 217 30.07 2.93 13.96
N LYS A 218 30.84 1.85 13.88
CA LYS A 218 32.20 1.88 13.30
C LYS A 218 32.10 2.17 11.81
N HIS A 219 31.23 1.44 11.10
CA HIS A 219 30.99 1.67 9.68
C HIS A 219 29.65 1.05 9.24
N VAL A 220 28.92 1.75 8.37
CA VAL A 220 27.68 1.27 7.74
C VAL A 220 27.84 1.24 6.22
N ILE A 221 27.62 0.10 5.59
CA ILE A 221 27.52 -0.02 4.13
C ILE A 221 26.06 -0.15 3.75
N MET A 222 25.54 0.76 2.93
CA MET A 222 24.19 0.68 2.38
C MET A 222 24.28 0.28 0.91
N LEU A 223 23.56 -0.77 0.52
CA LEU A 223 23.56 -1.35 -0.82
C LEU A 223 22.19 -1.14 -1.46
N GLU A 224 22.07 -0.12 -2.32
CA GLU A 224 20.80 0.21 -2.99
C GLU A 224 20.99 0.09 -4.50
N ILE A 225 20.11 -0.62 -5.18
CA ILE A 225 20.25 -0.89 -6.62
C ILE A 225 19.88 0.34 -7.45
N ASP A 226 18.96 1.18 -6.95
CA ASP A 226 18.32 2.25 -7.70
C ASP A 226 18.72 3.65 -7.19
N ASP A 227 19.62 4.29 -7.94
CA ASP A 227 20.06 5.66 -7.64
C ASP A 227 18.92 6.70 -7.78
N VAL A 228 17.83 6.37 -8.50
CA VAL A 228 16.67 7.26 -8.61
C VAL A 228 15.93 7.35 -7.26
N VAL A 229 15.81 6.23 -6.53
CA VAL A 229 15.20 6.21 -5.19
C VAL A 229 16.00 7.10 -4.24
N ILE A 230 17.33 6.93 -4.20
CA ILE A 230 18.21 7.72 -3.34
C ILE A 230 18.09 9.22 -3.65
N LYS A 231 18.09 9.58 -4.94
CA LYS A 231 17.95 10.98 -5.37
C LYS A 231 16.60 11.57 -4.98
N ALA A 232 15.50 10.84 -5.23
CA ALA A 232 14.16 11.28 -4.87
C ALA A 232 14.04 11.51 -3.36
N CYS A 233 14.47 10.55 -2.54
CA CYS A 233 14.40 10.65 -1.08
C CYS A 233 15.31 11.75 -0.51
N SER A 234 16.55 11.91 -1.03
CA SER A 234 17.44 13.01 -0.62
C SER A 234 16.86 14.42 -0.85
N GLN A 235 15.93 14.55 -1.81
CA GLN A 235 15.30 15.83 -2.15
C GLN A 235 13.97 16.02 -1.42
N HIS A 236 13.21 14.94 -1.19
CA HIS A 236 11.80 15.04 -0.81
C HIS A 236 11.45 14.34 0.51
N MET A 237 12.31 13.51 1.09
CA MET A 237 12.06 12.74 2.31
C MET A 237 13.03 13.12 3.44
N ARG A 238 13.42 14.40 3.52
CA ARG A 238 14.48 14.87 4.44
C ARG A 238 14.17 14.69 5.92
N SER A 239 12.89 14.58 6.30
CA SER A 239 12.53 14.32 7.69
C SER A 239 12.98 12.94 8.18
N ILE A 240 13.10 11.94 7.29
CA ILE A 240 13.55 10.59 7.61
C ILE A 240 15.04 10.40 7.32
N CYS A 241 15.57 10.94 6.22
CA CYS A 241 16.94 10.67 5.79
C CYS A 241 17.96 11.75 6.16
N GLY A 242 17.49 12.90 6.67
CA GLY A 242 18.36 14.05 6.95
C GLY A 242 19.19 14.46 5.73
N ASP A 243 20.52 14.44 5.90
CA ASP A 243 21.51 14.72 4.85
C ASP A 243 22.38 13.50 4.50
N CYS A 244 22.09 12.30 5.04
CA CYS A 244 22.97 11.13 4.84
C CYS A 244 23.06 10.70 3.37
N LEU A 245 22.04 10.99 2.58
CA LEU A 245 21.96 10.68 1.16
C LEU A 245 22.61 11.74 0.25
N ASP A 246 22.98 12.92 0.79
CA ASP A 246 23.58 14.01 0.00
C ASP A 246 24.99 13.63 -0.51
N LYS A 247 25.65 12.68 0.16
CA LYS A 247 26.94 12.11 -0.23
C LYS A 247 26.91 10.59 -0.15
N LYS A 248 27.52 9.93 -1.13
CA LYS A 248 27.66 8.47 -1.13
C LYS A 248 28.70 7.96 -0.14
N LYS A 249 29.51 8.82 0.47
CA LYS A 249 30.54 8.42 1.43
C LYS A 249 30.72 9.49 2.50
N GLY A 250 30.70 9.07 3.75
CA GLY A 250 31.04 9.88 4.91
C GLY A 250 32.12 9.22 5.76
N ASP A 251 32.34 9.74 6.97
CA ASP A 251 33.41 9.27 7.85
C ASP A 251 33.20 7.82 8.31
N ASN A 252 31.95 7.43 8.54
CA ASN A 252 31.56 6.13 9.06
C ASN A 252 30.46 5.45 8.24
N TYR A 253 30.29 5.82 6.96
CA TYR A 253 29.40 5.10 6.05
C TYR A 253 29.77 5.22 4.57
N GLU A 254 29.27 4.27 3.78
CA GLU A 254 29.35 4.26 2.32
C GLU A 254 28.04 3.72 1.72
N ILE A 255 27.51 4.43 0.72
CA ILE A 255 26.36 4.03 -0.08
C ILE A 255 26.88 3.54 -1.43
N ILE A 256 26.69 2.25 -1.69
CA ILE A 256 27.10 1.62 -2.93
C ILE A 256 25.85 1.42 -3.79
N VAL A 257 25.82 2.08 -4.94
CA VAL A 257 24.75 1.89 -5.92
C VAL A 257 25.00 0.60 -6.69
N GLY A 258 24.20 -0.44 -6.45
CA GLY A 258 24.32 -1.71 -7.14
C GLY A 258 23.57 -2.86 -6.50
N ASP A 259 23.62 -3.99 -7.20
CA ASP A 259 22.98 -5.23 -6.77
C ASP A 259 23.63 -5.80 -5.50
N CYS A 260 22.82 -5.93 -4.45
CA CYS A 260 23.27 -6.41 -3.15
C CYS A 260 23.79 -7.86 -3.19
N VAL A 261 23.29 -8.71 -4.10
CA VAL A 261 23.77 -10.09 -4.24
C VAL A 261 25.23 -10.11 -4.68
N LYS A 262 25.60 -9.27 -5.66
CA LYS A 262 26.98 -9.16 -6.14
C LYS A 262 27.91 -8.65 -5.04
N ALA A 263 27.48 -7.63 -4.31
CA ALA A 263 28.24 -7.09 -3.20
C ALA A 263 28.43 -8.13 -2.07
N LEU A 264 27.39 -8.88 -1.72
CA LEU A 264 27.49 -9.97 -0.75
C LEU A 264 28.47 -11.06 -1.21
N THR A 265 28.44 -11.46 -2.49
CA THR A 265 29.41 -12.42 -3.05
C THR A 265 30.85 -11.93 -2.87
N HIS A 266 31.15 -10.69 -3.22
CA HIS A 266 32.49 -10.13 -3.02
C HIS A 266 32.88 -10.08 -1.53
N MET A 267 31.97 -9.68 -0.65
CA MET A 267 32.23 -9.67 0.80
C MET A 267 32.52 -11.07 1.36
N ILE A 268 31.87 -12.11 0.83
CA ILE A 268 32.13 -13.52 1.18
C ILE A 268 33.54 -13.93 0.72
N GLU A 269 33.92 -13.60 -0.51
CA GLU A 269 35.24 -13.90 -1.09
C GLU A 269 36.37 -13.21 -0.32
N GLU A 270 36.14 -11.97 0.14
CA GLU A 270 37.06 -11.21 0.99
C GLU A 270 37.08 -11.69 2.45
N GLY A 271 36.20 -12.60 2.84
CA GLY A 271 36.06 -13.08 4.21
C GLY A 271 35.58 -12.00 5.20
N ARG A 272 34.88 -10.98 4.71
CA ARG A 272 34.36 -9.89 5.55
C ARG A 272 33.23 -10.39 6.44
N GLN A 273 33.22 -9.92 7.68
CA GLN A 273 32.18 -10.23 8.64
C GLN A 273 31.62 -9.01 9.35
N PHE A 274 30.31 -8.99 9.55
CA PHE A 274 29.56 -7.86 10.11
C PHE A 274 28.86 -8.25 11.40
N ASP A 275 28.69 -7.26 12.29
CA ASP A 275 27.93 -7.42 13.52
C ASP A 275 26.42 -7.46 13.21
N TYR A 276 25.97 -6.64 12.26
CA TYR A 276 24.58 -6.59 11.84
C TYR A 276 24.47 -6.56 10.31
N VAL A 277 23.45 -7.26 9.80
CA VAL A 277 22.99 -7.11 8.42
C VAL A 277 21.50 -6.81 8.46
N PHE A 278 21.07 -5.77 7.77
CA PHE A 278 19.67 -5.38 7.64
C PHE A 278 19.15 -5.75 6.26
N GLY A 279 18.08 -6.54 6.19
CA GLY A 279 17.28 -6.72 4.99
C GLY A 279 16.17 -5.67 4.97
N ASP A 280 16.41 -4.58 4.25
CA ASP A 280 15.46 -3.49 4.01
C ASP A 280 15.14 -3.41 2.52
N LEU A 281 14.88 -4.60 1.96
CA LEU A 281 14.50 -4.81 0.58
C LEU A 281 12.98 -4.69 0.45
N THR A 282 12.49 -4.50 -0.77
CA THR A 282 11.06 -4.57 -1.08
C THR A 282 10.44 -5.90 -0.63
N ASP A 283 9.13 -5.87 -0.35
CA ASP A 283 8.40 -6.86 0.46
C ASP A 283 8.66 -8.35 0.22
N ILE A 284 8.44 -9.11 1.30
CA ILE A 284 8.29 -10.56 1.25
C ILE A 284 7.07 -10.90 0.38
N PRO A 285 7.17 -11.85 -0.56
CA PRO A 285 6.06 -12.23 -1.41
C PRO A 285 4.80 -12.59 -0.61
N ILE A 286 3.67 -12.02 -1.00
CA ILE A 286 2.33 -12.40 -0.50
C ILE A 286 1.92 -13.79 -1.03
N SER A 287 2.68 -14.37 -1.96
CA SER A 287 2.43 -15.70 -2.51
C SER A 287 2.32 -16.77 -1.41
N THR A 288 1.22 -17.52 -1.43
CA THR A 288 0.90 -18.63 -0.52
C THR A 288 1.66 -19.92 -0.82
N THR A 289 2.61 -19.89 -1.77
CA THR A 289 3.48 -21.03 -2.08
C THR A 289 4.94 -20.65 -1.86
N PRO A 290 5.74 -21.43 -1.10
CA PRO A 290 7.12 -21.08 -0.75
C PRO A 290 8.09 -21.40 -1.89
N HIS A 291 7.63 -21.27 -3.14
CA HIS A 291 8.36 -21.61 -4.35
C HIS A 291 8.18 -20.49 -5.37
N GLY A 292 9.21 -20.26 -6.19
CA GLY A 292 9.22 -19.22 -7.22
C GLY A 292 10.32 -18.19 -6.99
N ASP A 293 10.59 -17.40 -8.03
CA ASP A 293 11.76 -16.52 -8.13
C ASP A 293 12.00 -15.63 -6.90
N ALA A 294 10.93 -15.17 -6.24
CA ALA A 294 11.04 -14.29 -5.09
C ALA A 294 11.36 -15.03 -3.77
N TRP A 295 10.85 -16.25 -3.55
CA TRP A 295 11.25 -17.08 -2.41
C TRP A 295 12.68 -17.60 -2.57
N ASP A 296 13.06 -17.99 -3.79
CA ASP A 296 14.45 -18.36 -4.11
C ASP A 296 15.41 -17.18 -3.87
N PHE A 297 14.97 -15.96 -4.21
CA PHE A 297 15.72 -14.74 -3.91
C PHE A 297 15.86 -14.50 -2.40
N ILE A 298 14.79 -14.64 -1.61
CA ILE A 298 14.87 -14.53 -0.14
C ILE A 298 15.85 -15.55 0.44
N ARG A 299 15.75 -16.83 0.03
CA ARG A 299 16.70 -17.88 0.47
C ARG A 299 18.14 -17.53 0.10
N LEU A 300 18.36 -17.01 -1.11
CA LEU A 300 19.69 -16.59 -1.57
C LEU A 300 20.25 -15.47 -0.68
N ILE A 301 19.45 -14.44 -0.40
CA ILE A 301 19.83 -13.33 0.47
C ILE A 301 20.11 -13.81 1.89
N LEU A 302 19.21 -14.60 2.47
CA LEU A 302 19.38 -15.13 3.84
C LEU A 302 20.63 -16.00 3.95
N ASN A 303 20.84 -16.95 3.03
CA ASN A 303 22.03 -17.80 3.05
C ASN A 303 23.33 -17.02 2.82
N SER A 304 23.32 -16.02 1.93
CA SER A 304 24.49 -15.17 1.67
C SER A 304 24.81 -14.29 2.87
N THR A 305 23.78 -13.71 3.47
CA THR A 305 23.87 -12.93 4.71
C THR A 305 24.45 -13.76 5.84
N MET A 306 23.98 -15.01 6.00
CA MET A 306 24.51 -15.90 7.02
C MET A 306 26.01 -16.15 6.85
N LYS A 307 26.60 -16.04 5.66
CA LYS A 307 28.06 -16.23 5.47
C LYS A 307 28.89 -15.01 5.86
N VAL A 308 28.34 -13.80 5.72
CA VAL A 308 29.01 -12.54 6.09
C VAL A 308 28.69 -12.09 7.52
N LEU A 309 27.86 -12.84 8.26
CA LEU A 309 27.55 -12.53 9.65
C LEU A 309 28.64 -13.06 10.60
N LYS A 310 29.06 -12.24 11.57
CA LYS A 310 29.88 -12.71 12.70
C LYS A 310 29.13 -13.81 13.48
N PRO A 311 29.81 -14.69 14.23
CA PRO A 311 29.14 -15.73 15.03
C PRO A 311 28.09 -15.19 16.01
N SER A 312 28.33 -14.01 16.59
CA SER A 312 27.39 -13.30 17.49
C SER A 312 26.54 -12.24 16.78
N GLY A 313 26.66 -12.13 15.46
CA GLY A 313 25.95 -11.13 14.68
C GLY A 313 24.47 -11.46 14.52
N LYS A 314 23.70 -10.47 14.07
CA LYS A 314 22.25 -10.56 13.90
C LYS A 314 21.84 -10.06 12.51
N TYR A 315 20.95 -10.80 11.87
CA TYR A 315 20.22 -10.32 10.70
C TYR A 315 18.88 -9.73 11.15
N MET A 316 18.57 -8.52 10.71
CA MET A 316 17.34 -7.80 11.03
C MET A 316 16.56 -7.58 9.74
N THR A 317 15.27 -7.85 9.73
CA THR A 317 14.42 -7.61 8.55
C THR A 317 13.00 -7.33 8.99
N HIS A 318 12.27 -6.57 8.19
CA HIS A 318 10.82 -6.58 8.26
C HIS A 318 10.28 -7.90 7.68
N GLY A 319 9.09 -8.29 8.14
CA GLY A 319 8.36 -9.47 7.74
C GLY A 319 7.23 -9.11 6.80
N ASN A 320 6.01 -9.15 7.32
CA ASN A 320 4.79 -8.78 6.62
C ASN A 320 3.77 -8.24 7.65
N GLY A 321 2.60 -7.79 7.21
CA GLY A 321 1.49 -7.43 8.09
C GLY A 321 1.08 -8.60 8.99
N ALA A 322 0.74 -8.29 10.23
CA ALA A 322 0.29 -9.27 11.22
C ALA A 322 -1.00 -9.99 10.81
N SER A 323 -1.75 -9.42 9.85
CA SER A 323 -2.92 -9.97 9.18
C SER A 323 -2.60 -11.09 8.18
N CYS A 324 -1.32 -11.36 7.88
CA CYS A 324 -0.87 -12.38 6.93
C CYS A 324 -0.14 -13.57 7.60
N PRO A 325 -0.79 -14.34 8.50
CA PRO A 325 -0.11 -15.38 9.27
C PRO A 325 0.47 -16.51 8.42
N GLU A 326 -0.14 -16.83 7.26
CA GLU A 326 0.38 -17.84 6.33
C GLU A 326 1.71 -17.40 5.72
N ALA A 327 1.80 -16.17 5.22
CA ALA A 327 3.03 -15.63 4.63
C ALA A 327 4.17 -15.54 5.67
N LEU A 328 3.84 -15.14 6.90
CA LEU A 328 4.78 -15.13 8.03
C LEU A 328 5.27 -16.55 8.37
N SER A 329 4.36 -17.53 8.40
CA SER A 329 4.72 -18.94 8.64
C SER A 329 5.64 -19.49 7.55
N MET A 330 5.42 -19.11 6.29
CA MET A 330 6.27 -19.51 5.18
C MET A 330 7.67 -18.90 5.29
N PHE A 331 7.78 -17.62 5.65
CA PHE A 331 9.07 -17.01 5.94
C PHE A 331 9.81 -17.72 7.08
N GLU A 332 9.10 -18.14 8.13
CA GLU A 332 9.67 -18.91 9.23
C GLU A 332 10.13 -20.32 8.80
N GLU A 333 9.41 -20.94 7.86
CA GLU A 333 9.82 -22.20 7.23
C GLU A 333 11.13 -22.01 6.47
N GLU A 334 11.28 -20.92 5.71
CA GLU A 334 12.51 -20.60 4.99
C GLU A 334 13.71 -20.42 5.92
N LEU A 335 13.51 -19.77 7.06
CA LEU A 335 14.54 -19.67 8.10
C LEU A 335 14.99 -21.05 8.60
N SER A 336 14.09 -22.03 8.67
CA SER A 336 14.41 -23.40 9.10
C SER A 336 15.21 -24.19 8.06
N GLN A 337 15.15 -23.79 6.79
CA GLN A 337 15.80 -24.45 5.65
C GLN A 337 17.17 -23.85 5.30
N LEU A 338 17.64 -22.85 6.05
CA LEU A 338 18.95 -22.23 5.81
C LEU A 338 20.10 -23.23 6.01
N SER A 339 21.20 -22.99 5.28
CA SER A 339 22.42 -23.81 5.33
C SER A 339 23.10 -23.85 6.70
N VAL A 340 22.75 -22.91 7.60
CA VAL A 340 23.19 -22.91 8.99
C VAL A 340 21.97 -22.87 9.92
N PRO A 341 21.97 -23.61 11.05
CA PRO A 341 20.88 -23.54 11.99
C PRO A 341 20.75 -22.14 12.61
N VAL A 342 19.55 -21.57 12.54
CA VAL A 342 19.23 -20.24 13.09
C VAL A 342 18.13 -20.30 14.15
N LYS A 343 18.10 -19.28 15.00
CA LYS A 343 16.99 -18.94 15.89
C LYS A 343 16.56 -17.50 15.60
N PHE A 344 15.30 -17.20 15.80
CA PHE A 344 14.78 -15.86 15.58
C PHE A 344 13.90 -15.37 16.73
N LYS A 345 13.76 -14.06 16.82
CA LYS A 345 12.76 -13.36 17.64
C LYS A 345 11.90 -12.51 16.73
N LYS A 346 10.66 -12.30 17.15
CA LYS A 346 9.71 -11.40 16.49
C LYS A 346 9.45 -10.19 17.37
N ASP A 347 9.25 -9.06 16.72
CA ASP A 347 8.70 -7.84 17.31
C ASP A 347 7.61 -7.30 16.38
N HIS A 348 6.82 -6.34 16.84
CA HIS A 348 5.81 -5.72 16.00
C HIS A 348 5.63 -4.24 16.33
N ALA A 349 5.14 -3.50 15.35
CA ALA A 349 4.69 -2.12 15.55
C ALA A 349 3.59 -1.79 14.55
N PHE A 350 2.66 -0.93 14.98
CA PHE A 350 1.71 -0.30 14.07
C PHE A 350 2.45 0.77 13.25
N ILE A 351 2.47 0.60 11.93
CA ILE A 351 3.13 1.52 11.01
C ILE A 351 2.10 2.53 10.50
N PRO A 352 2.24 3.84 10.79
CA PRO A 352 1.23 4.84 10.50
C PRO A 352 0.77 4.86 9.05
N SER A 353 1.70 4.78 8.09
CA SER A 353 1.35 4.82 6.68
C SER A 353 0.84 3.49 6.13
N PHE A 354 1.15 2.35 6.76
CA PHE A 354 0.64 1.04 6.31
C PHE A 354 -0.78 0.82 6.84
N PHE A 355 -1.16 1.54 7.89
CA PHE A 355 -2.40 1.33 8.66
C PHE A 355 -2.55 -0.11 9.15
N GLU A 356 -1.42 -0.73 9.49
CA GLU A 356 -1.32 -2.13 9.91
C GLU A 356 -0.25 -2.32 10.99
N ASP A 357 -0.46 -3.32 11.85
CA ASP A 357 0.61 -3.90 12.65
C ASP A 357 1.52 -4.72 11.73
N TRP A 358 2.82 -4.41 11.74
CA TRP A 358 3.83 -5.10 10.94
C TRP A 358 4.74 -5.93 11.83
N ILE A 359 5.14 -7.12 11.36
CA ILE A 359 6.04 -8.02 12.07
C ILE A 359 7.48 -7.80 11.61
N PHE A 360 8.42 -7.80 12.56
CA PHE A 360 9.86 -7.69 12.31
C PHE A 360 10.59 -8.89 12.90
N TYR A 361 11.65 -9.32 12.22
CA TYR A 361 12.44 -10.49 12.59
C TYR A 361 13.88 -10.12 12.94
N GLN A 362 14.34 -10.66 14.06
CA GLN A 362 15.74 -10.69 14.44
C GLN A 362 16.24 -12.13 14.41
N VAL A 363 17.09 -12.44 13.43
CA VAL A 363 17.63 -13.79 13.18
C VAL A 363 19.08 -13.85 13.63
N SER A 364 19.46 -14.95 14.29
CA SER A 364 20.83 -15.21 14.74
C SER A 364 21.16 -16.68 14.60
N ARG A 365 22.44 -17.03 14.49
CA ARG A 365 22.87 -18.44 14.50
C ARG A 365 22.52 -19.09 15.84
N LYS A 366 22.21 -20.39 15.83
CA LYS A 366 21.88 -21.14 17.05
C LYS A 366 23.03 -21.17 18.03
#